data_AF-A0A7S0Q6N3-F1
#
_entry.id   AF-A0A7S0Q6N3-F1
#
_cell.length_a   1.000
_cell.length_b   1.000
_cell.length_c   1.000
_cell.angle_alpha   90.00
_cell.angle_beta   90.00
_cell.angle_gamma   90.00
#
_symmetry.space_group_name_H-M   'P 1'
#
loop_
_entity.id
_entity.type
_entity.pdbx_description
1 polymer ?
#
loop_
_entity_poly.entity_id
_entity_poly.type
_entity_poly.pdbx_seq_one_letter_code
_entity_poly.pdbx_strand_id
1 'polypeptide(L)'
;LGPVGRNVGAGQTGGWGYYLEDGEGYSLAPRVNADVQMQPVNAVGAAQLRELLEAHLEATGSERAAQILDNWDEYLPKFRHVYPLSESEAPEVRGVLESVEESAEESTVSA
;
A
#
# COMPACT_ATOMS: atom_id res chain seq x y z
N LEU A 1 7.20 -7.20 8.28
CA LEU A 1 6.36 -6.57 9.33
C LEU A 1 7.24 -5.94 10.42
N GLY A 2 8.07 -4.97 10.04
CA GLY A 2 9.09 -4.38 10.91
C GLY A 2 9.76 -3.20 10.22
N PRO A 3 10.72 -2.52 10.89
CA PRO A 3 11.39 -1.35 10.34
C PRO A 3 12.10 -1.69 9.03
N VAL A 4 11.88 -0.88 8.00
CA VAL A 4 12.56 -1.06 6.71
C VAL A 4 13.80 -0.16 6.61
N GLY A 5 14.80 -0.64 5.86
CA GLY A 5 16.07 0.05 5.64
C GLY A 5 15.94 1.30 4.76
N ARG A 6 17.08 1.92 4.42
CA ARG A 6 17.13 3.05 3.47
C ARG A 6 16.87 2.54 2.03
N ASN A 7 16.25 3.37 1.18
CA ASN A 7 15.95 3.11 -0.25
C ASN A 7 14.77 2.14 -0.51
N VAL A 8 13.66 2.34 0.21
CA VAL A 8 12.43 1.59 -0.06
C VAL A 8 11.87 2.01 -1.43
N GLY A 9 11.63 1.05 -2.31
CA GLY A 9 11.14 1.30 -3.69
C GLY A 9 12.24 1.55 -4.73
N ALA A 10 13.54 1.49 -4.37
CA ALA A 10 14.61 1.63 -5.35
C ALA A 10 14.64 0.42 -6.32
N GLY A 11 14.32 0.65 -7.59
CA GLY A 11 14.28 -0.38 -8.63
C GLY A 11 12.97 -1.19 -8.68
N GLN A 12 11.91 -0.71 -8.03
CA GLN A 12 10.59 -1.34 -8.13
C GLN A 12 10.00 -1.05 -9.52
N THR A 13 10.21 -1.96 -10.47
CA THR A 13 9.70 -1.86 -11.85
C THR A 13 8.26 -2.38 -12.00
N GLY A 14 7.61 -2.79 -10.91
CA GLY A 14 6.20 -3.21 -10.87
C GLY A 14 5.75 -3.61 -9.46
N GLY A 15 4.46 -3.44 -9.19
CA GLY A 15 3.81 -3.74 -7.91
C GLY A 15 4.00 -2.68 -6.82
N TRP A 16 3.38 -2.92 -5.66
CA TRP A 16 3.35 -2.03 -4.51
C TRP A 16 3.70 -2.76 -3.21
N GLY A 17 3.81 -2.01 -2.11
CA GLY A 17 4.10 -2.57 -0.80
C GLY A 17 3.35 -1.87 0.33
N TYR A 18 3.07 -2.64 1.38
CA TYR A 18 2.51 -2.15 2.62
C TYR A 18 3.58 -2.11 3.72
N TYR A 19 3.75 -0.94 4.32
CA TYR A 19 4.81 -0.66 5.27
C TYR A 19 4.21 -0.20 6.59
N LEU A 20 4.67 -0.80 7.70
CA LEU A 20 4.17 -0.49 9.04
C LEU A 20 5.06 0.55 9.73
N GLU A 21 4.45 1.65 10.18
CA GLU A 21 5.09 2.69 11.01
C GLU A 21 4.79 2.46 12.51
N ASP A 22 5.44 1.48 13.14
CA ASP A 22 5.17 1.09 14.54
C ASP A 22 6.36 1.25 15.50
N GLY A 23 7.50 1.78 15.02
CA GLY A 23 8.68 2.05 15.87
C GLY A 23 8.68 3.47 16.43
N GLU A 24 9.03 3.65 17.71
CA GLU A 24 9.28 4.99 18.28
C GLU A 24 10.31 5.76 17.43
N GLY A 25 9.92 6.93 16.91
CA GLY A 25 10.75 7.75 16.04
C GLY A 25 10.99 7.19 14.63
N TYR A 26 10.31 6.10 14.24
CA TYR A 26 10.39 5.53 12.91
C TYR A 26 9.36 6.19 11.97
N SER A 27 9.85 6.95 10.98
CA SER A 27 9.02 7.43 9.87
C SER A 27 9.51 6.87 8.53
N LEU A 28 8.56 6.47 7.70
CA LEU A 28 8.82 5.97 6.35
C LEU A 28 9.14 7.12 5.39
N ALA A 29 8.54 8.30 5.58
CA ALA A 29 8.68 9.47 4.72
C ALA A 29 10.13 9.82 4.31
N PRO A 30 11.14 9.88 5.20
CA PRO A 30 12.52 10.17 4.81
C PRO A 30 13.25 9.03 4.08
N ARG A 31 12.63 7.86 3.94
CA ARG A 31 13.21 6.63 3.36
C ARG A 31 12.59 6.25 2.00
N VAL A 32 11.52 6.93 1.62
CA VAL A 32 10.80 6.79 0.35
C VAL A 32 11.52 7.62 -0.71
N ASN A 33 11.78 7.02 -1.87
CA ASN A 33 12.40 7.73 -2.99
C ASN A 33 11.36 8.61 -3.72
N ALA A 34 11.79 9.64 -4.44
CA ALA A 34 10.88 10.55 -5.15
C ALA A 34 10.07 9.86 -6.27
N ASP A 35 10.52 8.70 -6.75
CA ASP A 35 9.87 7.92 -7.81
C ASP A 35 8.65 7.11 -7.35
N VAL A 36 8.38 7.08 -6.04
CA VAL A 36 7.27 6.34 -5.44
C VAL A 36 6.39 7.26 -4.59
N GLN A 37 5.10 6.99 -4.60
CA GLN A 37 4.09 7.69 -3.82
C GLN A 37 3.74 6.90 -2.56
N MET A 38 3.25 7.59 -1.53
CA MET A 38 2.83 7.01 -0.27
C MET A 38 1.47 7.54 0.15
N GLN A 39 0.58 6.64 0.57
CA GLN A 39 -0.73 7.02 1.09
C GLN A 39 -1.20 6.10 2.24
N PRO A 40 -2.25 6.49 2.99
CA PRO A 40 -2.97 5.58 3.88
C PRO A 40 -3.57 4.40 3.10
N VAL A 41 -3.65 3.23 3.74
CA VAL A 41 -4.27 2.06 3.12
C VAL A 41 -5.79 2.27 3.03
N ASN A 42 -6.34 2.23 1.81
CA ASN A 42 -7.79 2.29 1.59
C ASN A 42 -8.45 0.92 1.84
N ALA A 43 -9.78 0.83 1.73
CA ALA A 43 -10.52 -0.40 2.01
C ALA A 43 -10.13 -1.59 1.11
N VAL A 44 -9.86 -1.34 -0.17
CA VAL A 44 -9.46 -2.38 -1.13
C VAL A 44 -8.06 -2.91 -0.78
N GLY A 45 -7.10 -2.00 -0.58
CA GLY A 45 -5.75 -2.36 -0.15
C GLY A 45 -5.72 -3.00 1.24
N ALA A 46 -6.65 -2.63 2.13
CA ALA A 46 -6.77 -3.22 3.46
C ALA A 46 -7.19 -4.69 3.38
N ALA A 47 -8.14 -5.01 2.50
CA ALA A 47 -8.55 -6.40 2.26
C ALA A 47 -7.37 -7.24 1.74
N GLN A 48 -6.65 -6.74 0.73
CA GLN A 48 -5.47 -7.41 0.20
C GLN A 48 -4.36 -7.56 1.25
N LEU A 49 -4.06 -6.51 2.02
CA LEU A 49 -3.06 -6.56 3.09
C LEU A 49 -3.41 -7.62 4.12
N ARG A 50 -4.69 -7.74 4.47
CA ARG A 50 -5.17 -8.76 5.41
C ARG A 50 -4.95 -10.17 4.86
N GLU A 51 -5.34 -10.44 3.61
CA GLU A 51 -5.10 -11.74 2.98
C GLU A 51 -3.61 -12.11 2.92
N LEU A 52 -2.74 -11.13 2.60
CA LEU A 52 -1.30 -11.33 2.60
C LEU A 52 -0.75 -11.65 4.00
N LEU A 53 -1.29 -11.02 5.05
CA LEU A 53 -0.92 -11.28 6.44
C LEU A 53 -1.39 -12.66 6.91
N GLU A 54 -2.62 -13.04 6.56
CA GLU A 54 -3.20 -14.35 6.87
C GLU A 54 -2.38 -15.45 6.19
N ALA A 55 -2.11 -15.34 4.88
CA ALA A 55 -1.25 -16.27 4.17
C ALA A 55 0.17 -16.34 4.74
N HIS A 56 0.74 -15.20 5.14
CA HIS A 56 2.05 -15.16 5.79
C HIS A 56 2.05 -15.84 7.16
N LEU A 57 1.00 -15.64 7.96
CA LEU A 57 0.81 -16.30 9.25
C LEU A 57 0.70 -17.81 9.07
N GLU A 58 -0.13 -18.28 8.13
CA GLU A 58 -0.29 -19.71 7.86
C GLU A 58 1.00 -20.36 7.36
N ALA A 59 1.75 -19.68 6.49
CA ALA A 59 2.99 -20.21 5.93
C ALA A 59 4.16 -20.20 6.91
N THR A 60 4.21 -19.26 7.86
CA THR A 60 5.41 -19.02 8.70
C THR A 60 5.17 -19.14 10.20
N GLY A 61 3.93 -19.11 10.66
CA GLY A 61 3.59 -19.05 12.09
C GLY A 61 3.99 -17.73 12.77
N SER A 62 4.13 -16.64 12.02
CA SER A 62 4.63 -15.35 12.55
C SER A 62 3.73 -14.75 13.62
N GLU A 63 4.20 -14.73 14.87
CA GLU A 63 3.49 -14.10 16.01
C GLU A 63 3.20 -12.61 15.75
N ARG A 64 4.09 -11.93 15.02
CA ARG A 64 3.89 -10.53 14.62
C ARG A 64 2.69 -10.37 13.68
N ALA A 65 2.51 -11.28 12.72
CA ALA A 65 1.37 -11.26 11.82
C ALA A 65 0.06 -11.54 12.57
N ALA A 66 0.08 -12.51 13.49
CA ALA A 66 -1.06 -12.79 14.36
C ALA A 66 -1.47 -11.57 15.21
N GLN A 67 -0.50 -10.89 15.83
CA GLN A 67 -0.77 -9.68 16.63
C GLN A 67 -1.41 -8.56 15.80
N ILE A 68 -0.93 -8.36 14.57
CA ILE A 68 -1.47 -7.34 13.66
C ILE A 68 -2.90 -7.67 13.26
N LEU A 69 -3.18 -8.94 12.95
CA LEU A 69 -4.53 -9.40 12.59
C LEU A 69 -5.51 -9.31 13.77
N ASP A 70 -5.05 -9.60 14.98
CA ASP A 70 -5.84 -9.54 16.22
C ASP A 70 -6.18 -8.08 16.61
N ASN A 71 -5.27 -7.14 16.33
CA ASN A 71 -5.41 -5.72 16.66
C ASN A 71 -5.56 -4.85 15.40
N TRP A 72 -6.28 -5.36 14.40
CA TRP A 72 -6.34 -4.80 13.06
C TRP A 72 -6.68 -3.31 13.01
N ASP A 73 -7.71 -2.89 13.75
CA ASP A 73 -8.15 -1.50 13.79
C ASP A 73 -7.09 -0.54 14.38
N GLU A 74 -6.20 -1.04 15.24
CA GLU A 74 -5.10 -0.24 15.79
C GLU A 74 -3.92 -0.16 14.81
N TYR A 75 -3.64 -1.25 14.09
CA TYR A 75 -2.50 -1.36 13.19
C TYR A 75 -2.75 -0.77 11.80
N LEU A 76 -3.95 -0.92 11.24
CA LEU A 76 -4.31 -0.41 9.91
C LEU A 76 -3.96 1.07 9.69
N PRO A 77 -4.27 2.02 10.60
CA PRO A 77 -3.90 3.43 10.40
C PRO A 77 -2.38 3.69 10.45
N LYS A 78 -1.60 2.75 11.03
CA LYS A 78 -0.13 2.78 11.07
C LYS A 78 0.50 2.23 9.78
N PHE A 79 -0.28 1.61 8.90
CA PHE A 79 0.22 1.16 7.60
C PHE A 79 0.23 2.28 6.56
N ARG A 80 1.21 2.17 5.66
CA ARG A 80 1.39 3.02 4.49
C ARG A 80 1.45 2.15 3.25
N HIS A 81 0.62 2.48 2.27
CA HIS A 81 0.68 1.91 0.94
C HIS A 81 1.69 2.73 0.13
N VAL A 82 2.77 2.09 -0.32
CA VAL A 82 3.81 2.70 -1.16
C VAL A 82 3.81 2.03 -2.53
N TYR A 83 3.76 2.82 -3.57
CA TYR A 83 3.58 2.36 -4.95
C TYR A 83 4.27 3.32 -5.93
N PRO A 84 4.79 2.85 -7.08
CA PRO A 84 5.29 3.72 -8.13
C PRO A 84 4.15 4.39 -8.90
N LEU A 85 4.43 5.50 -9.59
CA LEU A 85 3.45 6.22 -10.40
C LEU A 85 2.73 5.33 -11.43
N SER A 86 3.41 4.31 -11.96
CA SER A 86 2.85 3.34 -12.90
C SER A 86 1.67 2.55 -12.34
N GLU A 87 1.59 2.36 -11.03
CA GLU A 87 0.52 1.60 -10.36
C GLU A 87 -0.59 2.51 -9.81
N SER A 88 -0.58 3.80 -10.17
CA SER A 88 -1.50 4.79 -9.61
C SER A 88 -2.98 4.53 -9.91
N GLU A 89 -3.27 3.77 -10.95
CA GLU A 89 -4.63 3.43 -11.39
C GLU A 89 -5.18 2.15 -10.75
N ALA A 90 -4.37 1.40 -10.01
CA ALA A 90 -4.82 0.16 -9.36
C ALA A 90 -5.93 0.43 -8.33
N PRO A 91 -6.94 -0.46 -8.17
CA PRO A 91 -8.04 -0.25 -7.23
C PRO A 91 -7.55 -0.23 -5.76
N GLU A 92 -6.48 -0.95 -5.45
CA GLU A 92 -5.78 -0.92 -4.15
C GLU A 92 -5.12 0.43 -3.86
N VAL A 93 -4.89 1.24 -4.90
CA VAL A 93 -4.36 2.60 -4.80
C VAL A 93 -5.50 3.63 -4.82
N ARG A 94 -6.39 3.56 -5.82
CA ARG A 94 -7.45 4.55 -6.04
C ARG A 94 -8.58 4.46 -5.00
N GLY A 95 -8.74 3.31 -4.35
CA GLY A 95 -9.78 3.07 -3.35
C GLY A 95 -11.19 2.99 -3.94
N VAL A 96 -11.29 2.92 -5.27
CA VAL A 96 -12.53 2.74 -6.01
C VAL A 96 -12.55 1.29 -6.47
N LEU A 97 -13.53 0.53 -6.00
CA LEU A 97 -13.93 -0.70 -6.67
C LEU A 97 -14.60 -0.25 -7.96
N GLU A 98 -13.96 -0.46 -9.11
CA GLU A 98 -14.54 -0.11 -10.41
C GLU A 98 -15.93 -0.74 -10.56
N SER A 99 -16.96 0.07 -10.30
CA SER A 99 -18.12 0.06 -11.18
C SER A 99 -17.66 0.79 -12.42
N VAL A 100 -17.59 0.05 -13.52
CA VAL A 100 -17.24 0.55 -14.84
C VAL A 100 -18.14 1.74 -15.16
N GLU A 101 -17.61 2.96 -15.05
CA GLU A 101 -18.14 4.13 -15.75
C GLU A 101 -17.15 4.49 -16.85
N GLU A 102 -17.37 3.85 -18.00
CA GLU A 102 -16.99 4.37 -19.29
C GLU A 102 -17.77 5.67 -19.54
N SER A 103 -17.08 6.79 -19.73
CA SER A 103 -17.45 7.92 -20.60
C SER A 103 -16.36 9.01 -20.43
N ALA A 104 -15.39 9.11 -21.34
CA ALA A 104 -15.46 9.93 -22.54
C ALA A 104 -15.55 11.43 -22.23
N GLU A 105 -14.46 12.18 -22.47
CA GLU A 105 -14.50 13.46 -23.17
C GLU A 105 -13.18 13.66 -23.95
N GLU A 106 -13.23 13.26 -25.22
CA GLU A 106 -12.45 13.85 -26.30
C GLU A 106 -12.96 15.29 -26.52
N SER A 107 -12.11 16.28 -26.27
CA SER A 107 -12.28 17.70 -26.64
C SER A 107 -11.02 18.43 -26.20
N THR A 108 -10.24 19.17 -27.00
CA THR A 108 -10.47 19.93 -28.23
C THR A 108 -9.10 20.35 -28.79
N VAL A 109 -8.95 20.48 -30.12
CA VAL A 109 -8.13 21.46 -30.89
C VAL A 109 -8.00 20.89 -32.31
N SER A 110 -8.28 21.59 -33.41
CA SER A 110 -8.78 22.93 -33.69
C SER A 110 -9.27 22.93 -35.14
N ALA A 111 -10.08 23.94 -35.45
CA ALA A 111 -10.59 24.34 -36.75
C ALA A 111 -9.56 24.43 -37.89
#